data_AF-A0A8J3JXE6-F1
#
_entry.id   AF-A0A8J3JXE6-F1
#
_cell.length_a   1.000
_cell.length_b   1.000
_cell.length_c   1.000
_cell.angle_alpha   90.00
_cell.angle_beta   90.00
_cell.angle_gamma   90.00
#
_symmetry.space_group_name_H-M   'P 1'
#
loop_
_entity.id
_entity.type
_entity.pdbx_description
1 polymer ?
#
loop_
_entity_poly.entity_id
_entity_poly.type
_entity_poly.pdbx_seq_one_letter_code
_entity_poly.pdbx_strand_id
1 'polypeptide(L)'
;MQTPSLLRRIGVLGALTGVALAAGLTAASPAQAATTLKVATVICNVETDEVGDDSPYFLVFAASTTNPGATAFGKWGPGGWDDEIASGESYSPNASIVSGVGSSTWRLISLMVEEDFDNDLTAGEIAWIGTNMHNQYQVSFWKPASTMISEMRATLRNTTATYLSNDDMVATASSTIGSYASYVGDGGYYQVRYTLP
;
A
#
# COMPACT_ATOMS: atom_id res chain seq x y z
N MET A 1 -77.55 43.83 35.95
CA MET A 1 -76.44 44.80 35.81
C MET A 1 -75.20 44.04 35.34
N GLN A 2 -74.66 44.46 34.19
CA GLN A 2 -73.28 44.43 33.68
C GLN A 2 -72.34 43.23 33.97
N THR A 3 -71.93 42.55 32.88
CA THR A 3 -70.56 42.02 32.60
C THR A 3 -69.55 43.16 32.44
N PRO A 4 -68.22 43.01 32.69
CA PRO A 4 -67.26 42.19 31.88
C PRO A 4 -66.08 41.52 32.67
N SER A 5 -65.47 40.41 32.17
CA SER A 5 -64.13 40.25 31.50
C SER A 5 -62.90 40.77 32.31
N LEU A 6 -61.68 40.22 32.36
CA LEU A 6 -60.85 39.38 31.48
C LEU A 6 -59.48 39.12 32.21
N LEU A 7 -58.62 38.27 31.62
CA LEU A 7 -57.13 38.24 31.70
C LEU A 7 -56.38 37.39 32.75
N ARG A 8 -56.18 36.13 32.36
CA ARG A 8 -54.88 35.46 32.06
C ARG A 8 -53.60 36.24 32.43
N ARG A 9 -52.80 35.71 33.35
CA ARG A 9 -51.33 35.87 33.36
C ARG A 9 -50.64 34.54 33.58
N ILE A 10 -49.83 34.20 32.59
CA ILE A 10 -48.95 33.04 32.49
C ILE A 10 -47.72 33.34 33.36
N GLY A 11 -47.44 32.48 34.34
CA GLY A 11 -46.17 32.48 35.06
C GLY A 11 -45.15 31.64 34.30
N VAL A 12 -44.17 32.29 33.67
CA VAL A 12 -42.93 31.66 33.18
C VAL A 12 -41.83 32.01 34.17
N LEU A 13 -41.37 31.01 34.91
CA LEU A 13 -40.08 30.91 35.59
C LEU A 13 -39.78 29.41 35.60
N GLY A 14 -38.67 28.86 35.15
CA GLY A 14 -37.37 29.39 34.80
C GLY A 14 -36.44 28.19 34.94
N ALA A 15 -36.37 27.34 33.91
CA ALA A 15 -35.47 26.20 33.91
C ALA A 15 -34.19 26.61 33.18
N LEU A 16 -33.18 26.99 33.96
CA LEU A 16 -31.79 27.09 33.53
C LEU A 16 -31.31 25.69 33.15
N THR A 17 -31.48 25.31 31.88
CA THR A 17 -30.76 24.18 31.30
C THR A 17 -29.30 24.60 31.11
N GLY A 18 -28.47 24.25 32.09
CA GLY A 18 -27.02 24.34 31.97
C GLY A 18 -26.55 23.47 30.80
N VAL A 19 -26.07 24.11 29.75
CA VAL A 19 -25.34 23.44 28.67
C VAL A 19 -23.97 23.08 29.21
N ALA A 20 -23.79 21.84 29.64
CA ALA A 20 -22.46 21.30 29.85
C ALA A 20 -21.82 21.12 28.46
N LEU A 21 -20.98 22.07 28.04
CA LEU A 21 -20.01 21.81 26.98
C LEU A 21 -19.03 20.76 27.52
N ALA A 22 -19.29 19.50 27.20
CA ALA A 22 -18.27 18.49 27.24
C ALA A 22 -17.23 18.89 26.18
N ALA A 23 -16.18 19.58 26.63
CA ALA A 23 -14.96 19.73 25.87
C ALA A 23 -14.37 18.33 25.69
N GLY A 24 -14.80 17.66 24.62
CA GLY A 24 -14.19 16.44 24.14
C GLY A 24 -12.75 16.77 23.80
N LEU A 25 -11.84 16.50 24.74
CA LEU A 25 -10.44 16.31 24.44
C LEU A 25 -10.36 15.12 23.50
N THR A 26 -10.48 15.39 22.19
CA THR A 26 -9.98 14.47 21.18
C THR A 26 -8.49 14.39 21.46
N ALA A 27 -8.07 13.30 22.11
CA ALA A 27 -6.68 12.89 22.12
C ALA A 27 -6.34 12.66 20.65
N ALA A 28 -5.83 13.69 19.99
CA ALA A 28 -5.22 13.56 18.69
C ALA A 28 -4.03 12.63 18.92
N SER A 29 -4.19 11.37 18.52
CA SER A 29 -3.07 10.45 18.40
C SER A 29 -1.96 11.20 17.67
N PRO A 30 -0.70 11.15 18.15
CA PRO A 30 0.38 11.83 17.48
C PRO A 30 0.36 11.41 16.02
N ALA A 31 0.26 12.39 15.12
CA ALA A 31 0.33 12.16 13.69
C ALA A 31 1.63 11.42 13.43
N GLN A 32 1.53 10.11 13.19
CA GLN A 32 2.68 9.28 12.88
C GLN A 32 3.23 9.86 11.58
N ALA A 33 4.46 10.38 11.63
CA ALA A 33 5.07 11.02 10.48
C ALA A 33 4.98 10.04 9.30
N ALA A 34 4.32 10.47 8.21
CA ALA A 34 4.22 9.66 7.01
C ALA A 34 5.63 9.37 6.52
N THR A 35 6.09 8.13 6.69
CA THR A 35 7.39 7.70 6.17
C THR A 35 7.23 7.18 4.75
N THR A 36 8.30 7.30 3.97
CA THR A 36 8.33 6.85 2.58
C THR A 36 8.90 5.45 2.54
N LEU A 37 8.15 4.51 1.99
CA LEU A 37 8.65 3.16 1.70
C LEU A 37 9.65 3.24 0.56
N LYS A 38 10.79 2.59 0.74
CA LYS A 38 11.89 2.58 -0.22
C LYS A 38 12.29 1.17 -0.61
N VAL A 39 12.83 1.04 -1.82
CA VAL A 39 13.70 -0.09 -2.18
C VAL A 39 15.10 0.22 -1.70
N ALA A 40 15.58 -0.51 -0.71
CA ALA A 40 16.93 -0.32 -0.18
C ALA A 40 17.97 -1.13 -0.96
N THR A 41 17.62 -2.38 -1.29
CA THR A 41 18.55 -3.32 -1.91
C THR A 41 17.77 -4.28 -2.80
N VAL A 42 18.31 -4.56 -3.98
CA VAL A 42 17.91 -5.64 -4.90
C VAL A 42 19.12 -6.52 -5.11
N ILE A 43 18.96 -7.83 -5.03
CA ILE A 43 20.02 -8.81 -5.22
C ILE A 43 19.54 -9.82 -6.26
N CYS A 44 20.27 -9.97 -7.36
CA CYS A 44 20.11 -11.10 -8.26
C CYS A 44 21.07 -12.20 -7.79
N ASN A 45 20.55 -13.32 -7.28
CA ASN A 45 21.40 -14.41 -6.80
C ASN A 45 21.83 -15.34 -7.95
N VAL A 46 20.91 -15.55 -8.89
CA VAL A 46 21.13 -16.29 -10.13
C VAL A 46 20.11 -15.81 -11.14
N GLU A 47 20.54 -15.70 -12.38
CA GLU A 47 19.72 -15.59 -13.59
C GLU A 47 20.26 -16.63 -14.58
N THR A 48 19.39 -17.43 -15.18
CA THR A 48 19.79 -18.54 -16.06
C THR A 48 19.09 -18.54 -17.41
N ASP A 49 18.00 -17.80 -17.57
CA ASP A 49 17.17 -17.86 -18.78
C ASP A 49 17.51 -16.75 -19.77
N GLU A 50 18.13 -15.66 -19.31
CA GLU A 50 18.52 -14.50 -20.12
C GLU A 50 20.04 -14.43 -20.38
N VAL A 51 20.44 -13.96 -21.57
CA VAL A 51 21.84 -13.57 -21.86
C VAL A 51 21.93 -12.05 -21.73
N GLY A 52 22.22 -11.57 -20.51
CA GLY A 52 22.25 -10.15 -20.22
C GLY A 52 22.06 -9.88 -18.74
N ASP A 53 21.81 -8.62 -18.41
CA ASP A 53 21.37 -8.21 -17.08
C ASP A 53 19.87 -7.84 -17.17
N ASP A 54 19.13 -8.03 -16.09
CA ASP A 54 17.68 -7.77 -16.10
C ASP A 54 17.36 -6.34 -15.64
N SER A 55 16.23 -5.83 -16.13
CA SER A 55 15.63 -4.55 -15.71
C SER A 55 14.34 -4.76 -14.92
N PRO A 56 14.38 -5.27 -13.67
CA PRO A 56 13.18 -5.54 -12.93
C PRO A 56 12.55 -4.28 -12.32
N TYR A 57 11.23 -4.20 -12.36
CA TYR A 57 10.46 -3.28 -11.56
C TYR A 57 9.48 -3.99 -10.62
N PHE A 58 9.10 -3.25 -9.59
CA PHE A 58 8.39 -3.78 -8.44
C PHE A 58 7.14 -2.97 -8.17
N LEU A 59 6.00 -3.64 -8.22
CA LEU A 59 4.74 -3.12 -7.67
C LEU A 59 4.65 -3.53 -6.22
N VAL A 60 4.36 -2.58 -5.33
CA VAL A 60 4.33 -2.84 -3.88
C VAL A 60 3.07 -2.26 -3.26
N PHE A 61 2.25 -3.15 -2.70
CA PHE A 61 1.14 -2.82 -1.83
C PHE A 61 1.59 -2.95 -0.37
N ALA A 62 1.59 -1.83 0.34
CA ALA A 62 1.80 -1.78 1.77
C ALA A 62 0.45 -1.67 2.48
N ALA A 63 0.21 -2.54 3.46
CA ALA A 63 -1.03 -2.54 4.23
C ALA A 63 -0.79 -2.65 5.73
N SER A 64 -1.47 -1.83 6.52
CA SER A 64 -1.38 -1.89 7.99
C SER A 64 -2.10 -3.11 8.55
N THR A 65 -1.41 -3.96 9.29
CA THR A 65 -1.99 -5.18 9.88
C THR A 65 -2.99 -4.92 11.00
N THR A 66 -3.21 -3.66 11.39
CA THR A 66 -4.10 -3.25 12.48
C THR A 66 -5.15 -2.21 12.06
N ASN A 67 -5.03 -1.61 10.88
CA ASN A 67 -5.95 -0.62 10.37
C ASN A 67 -6.29 -0.91 8.90
N PRO A 68 -7.51 -1.38 8.58
CA PRO A 68 -7.89 -1.72 7.21
C PRO A 68 -7.84 -0.51 6.27
N GLY A 69 -8.07 0.72 6.77
CA GLY A 69 -8.04 1.93 5.95
C GLY A 69 -6.64 2.47 5.64
N ALA A 70 -5.59 1.97 6.31
CA ALA A 70 -4.23 2.43 6.10
C ALA A 70 -3.51 1.53 5.09
N THR A 71 -3.53 1.95 3.82
CA THR A 71 -2.89 1.26 2.70
C THR A 71 -2.16 2.24 1.81
N ALA A 72 -1.10 1.79 1.16
CA ALA A 72 -0.36 2.54 0.16
C ALA A 72 0.04 1.61 -0.99
N PHE A 73 0.00 2.10 -2.22
CA PHE A 73 0.44 1.36 -3.39
C PHE A 73 1.38 2.21 -4.22
N GLY A 74 2.46 1.62 -4.70
CA GLY A 74 3.38 2.29 -5.59
C GLY A 74 4.19 1.32 -6.41
N LYS A 75 4.95 1.91 -7.32
CA LYS A 75 5.85 1.23 -8.23
C LYS A 75 7.24 1.79 -8.01
N TRP A 76 8.23 0.93 -8.02
CA TRP A 76 9.61 1.33 -8.24
C TRP A 76 10.21 0.45 -9.31
N GLY A 77 10.79 1.07 -10.32
CA GLY A 77 11.66 0.44 -11.30
C GLY A 77 12.69 1.47 -11.67
N PRO A 78 13.93 1.07 -11.93
CA PRO A 78 14.96 1.98 -12.41
C PRO A 78 14.55 2.64 -13.76
N GLY A 79 13.81 1.90 -14.57
CA GLY A 79 13.09 2.40 -15.75
C GLY A 79 13.99 2.51 -16.96
N GLY A 80 13.74 1.66 -17.95
CA GLY A 80 14.48 1.64 -19.21
C GLY A 80 15.33 0.38 -19.40
N TRP A 81 15.75 0.19 -20.66
CA TRP A 81 16.61 -0.87 -21.22
C TRP A 81 18.05 -0.90 -20.67
N ASP A 82 18.25 -0.54 -19.41
CA ASP A 82 19.58 -0.20 -18.92
C ASP A 82 20.35 -1.39 -18.34
N ASP A 83 19.86 -2.65 -18.48
CA ASP A 83 20.56 -3.88 -18.11
C ASP A 83 21.21 -3.74 -16.71
N GLU A 84 20.37 -3.58 -15.67
CA GLU A 84 20.86 -2.94 -14.43
C GLU A 84 21.18 -3.91 -13.30
N ILE A 85 20.77 -5.18 -13.40
CA ILE A 85 20.96 -6.16 -12.32
C ILE A 85 21.51 -7.47 -12.84
N ALA A 86 22.84 -7.59 -12.80
CA ALA A 86 23.56 -8.79 -13.16
C ALA A 86 23.49 -9.90 -12.09
N SER A 87 23.59 -11.15 -12.55
CA SER A 87 23.76 -12.33 -11.71
C SER A 87 24.88 -12.20 -10.68
N GLY A 88 24.56 -12.40 -9.40
CA GLY A 88 25.49 -12.34 -8.28
C GLY A 88 25.75 -10.92 -7.74
N GLU A 89 25.11 -9.90 -8.32
CA GLU A 89 25.26 -8.51 -7.88
C GLU A 89 24.17 -8.05 -6.91
N SER A 90 24.49 -6.98 -6.20
CA SER A 90 23.59 -6.31 -5.26
C SER A 90 23.50 -4.83 -5.61
N TYR A 91 22.34 -4.40 -6.04
CA TYR A 91 22.02 -3.01 -6.32
C TYR A 91 21.38 -2.34 -5.10
N SER A 92 21.77 -1.09 -4.78
CA SER A 92 21.29 -0.35 -3.60
C SER A 92 20.69 1.01 -3.96
N PRO A 93 19.51 1.05 -4.62
CA PRO A 93 18.96 2.26 -5.19
C PRO A 93 18.54 3.32 -4.15
N ASN A 94 18.16 2.88 -2.93
CA ASN A 94 17.61 3.74 -1.88
C ASN A 94 16.46 4.65 -2.39
N ALA A 95 15.68 4.12 -3.34
CA ALA A 95 14.70 4.88 -4.09
C ALA A 95 13.30 4.75 -3.46
N SER A 96 12.48 5.78 -3.64
CA SER A 96 11.15 5.86 -3.05
C SER A 96 10.12 5.13 -3.90
N ILE A 97 9.21 4.40 -3.24
CA ILE A 97 8.07 3.72 -3.87
C ILE A 97 6.79 4.51 -3.62
N VAL A 98 6.47 4.73 -2.35
CA VAL A 98 5.20 5.33 -1.93
C VAL A 98 5.32 5.95 -0.54
N SER A 99 4.59 7.04 -0.30
CA SER A 99 4.52 7.73 0.99
C SER A 99 3.33 7.24 1.83
N GLY A 100 3.28 7.64 3.11
CA GLY A 100 2.16 7.30 3.99
C GLY A 100 2.24 5.93 4.65
N VAL A 101 3.40 5.28 4.58
CA VAL A 101 3.68 4.01 5.29
C VAL A 101 4.30 4.35 6.63
N GLY A 102 3.88 3.71 7.73
CA GLY A 102 4.38 3.95 9.10
C GLY A 102 5.32 2.84 9.61
N SER A 103 5.96 3.03 10.77
CA SER A 103 7.21 2.33 11.11
C SER A 103 7.14 0.91 11.71
N SER A 104 5.98 0.28 11.96
CA SER A 104 6.01 -0.96 12.77
C SER A 104 4.97 -2.05 12.50
N THR A 105 3.89 -1.80 11.74
CA THR A 105 2.81 -2.80 11.58
C THR A 105 2.34 -2.94 10.14
N TRP A 106 3.27 -3.12 9.21
CA TRP A 106 2.94 -3.20 7.78
C TRP A 106 3.31 -4.55 7.17
N ARG A 107 2.35 -5.12 6.44
CA ARG A 107 2.55 -6.24 5.53
C ARG A 107 2.77 -5.67 4.14
N LEU A 108 3.78 -6.18 3.45
CA LEU A 108 4.06 -5.84 2.06
C LEU A 108 3.63 -7.02 1.19
N ILE A 109 2.87 -6.74 0.14
CA ILE A 109 2.56 -7.66 -0.95
C ILE A 109 3.13 -7.02 -2.20
N SER A 110 3.99 -7.75 -2.90
CA SER A 110 4.73 -7.18 -4.02
C SER A 110 4.76 -8.13 -5.21
N LEU A 111 4.98 -7.56 -6.39
CA LEU A 111 5.16 -8.27 -7.65
C LEU A 111 6.43 -7.73 -8.30
N MET A 112 7.30 -8.64 -8.71
CA MET A 112 8.40 -8.36 -9.62
C MET A 112 7.94 -8.61 -11.06
N VAL A 113 8.30 -7.69 -11.93
CA VAL A 113 8.07 -7.74 -13.37
C VAL A 113 9.39 -7.40 -14.05
N GLU A 114 9.77 -8.15 -15.07
CA GLU A 114 10.92 -7.90 -15.94
C GLU A 114 10.46 -7.02 -17.11
N GLU A 115 11.25 -5.96 -17.40
CA GLU A 115 10.97 -4.99 -18.45
C GLU A 115 11.61 -5.44 -19.76
N ASP A 116 10.81 -5.69 -20.79
CA ASP A 116 11.30 -6.09 -22.12
C ASP A 116 11.37 -4.90 -23.08
N PHE A 117 10.38 -4.00 -23.08
CA PHE A 117 10.34 -2.82 -23.95
C PHE A 117 9.50 -1.68 -23.40
N ASP A 118 10.18 -0.70 -22.78
CA ASP A 118 9.58 0.38 -21.99
C ASP A 118 8.64 -0.16 -20.90
N ASN A 119 8.57 0.54 -19.79
CA ASN A 119 7.68 0.08 -18.74
C ASN A 119 6.19 0.17 -19.15
N ASP A 120 5.51 -0.99 -19.25
CA ASP A 120 4.15 -1.10 -19.77
C ASP A 120 3.10 -0.31 -18.96
N LEU A 121 3.38 0.01 -17.69
CA LEU A 121 2.38 0.56 -16.78
C LEU A 121 2.39 2.08 -16.71
N THR A 122 1.31 2.69 -17.23
CA THR A 122 0.99 4.11 -17.06
C THR A 122 0.59 4.46 -15.63
N ALA A 123 0.65 5.75 -15.29
CA ALA A 123 0.21 6.23 -13.98
C ALA A 123 -1.28 5.91 -13.67
N GLY A 124 -2.13 5.89 -14.70
CA GLY A 124 -3.55 5.55 -14.56
C GLY A 124 -3.76 4.08 -14.20
N GLU A 125 -2.99 3.18 -14.81
CA GLU A 125 -3.06 1.74 -14.55
C GLU A 125 -2.50 1.39 -13.17
N ILE A 126 -1.39 2.03 -12.77
CA ILE A 126 -0.85 1.90 -11.40
C ILE A 126 -1.90 2.33 -10.37
N ALA A 127 -2.60 3.44 -10.59
CA ALA A 127 -3.66 3.90 -9.69
C ALA A 127 -4.86 2.92 -9.66
N TRP A 128 -5.20 2.34 -10.80
CA TRP A 128 -6.28 1.36 -10.91
C TRP A 128 -5.93 0.05 -10.19
N ILE A 129 -4.71 -0.47 -10.36
CA ILE A 129 -4.20 -1.64 -9.64
C ILE A 129 -4.22 -1.37 -8.14
N GLY A 130 -3.72 -0.21 -7.71
CA GLY A 130 -3.74 0.20 -6.31
C GLY A 130 -5.14 0.25 -5.71
N THR A 131 -6.13 0.72 -6.48
CA THR A 131 -7.55 0.74 -6.07
C THR A 131 -8.11 -0.68 -5.88
N ASN A 132 -7.82 -1.60 -6.81
CA ASN A 132 -8.26 -2.99 -6.68
C ASN A 132 -7.60 -3.70 -5.50
N MET A 133 -6.32 -3.46 -5.28
CA MET A 133 -5.60 -3.97 -4.11
C MET A 133 -6.22 -3.45 -2.81
N HIS A 134 -6.52 -2.15 -2.73
CA HIS A 134 -7.20 -1.58 -1.57
C HIS A 134 -8.55 -2.26 -1.31
N ASN A 135 -9.38 -2.42 -2.36
CA ASN A 135 -10.69 -3.06 -2.24
C ASN A 135 -10.59 -4.52 -1.79
N GLN A 136 -9.66 -5.29 -2.37
CA GLN A 136 -9.43 -6.66 -1.94
C GLN A 136 -8.96 -6.70 -0.48
N TYR A 137 -8.13 -5.76 -0.06
CA TYR A 137 -7.65 -5.68 1.31
C TYR A 137 -8.79 -5.46 2.30
N GLN A 138 -9.74 -4.57 2.00
CA GLN A 138 -10.91 -4.34 2.86
C GLN A 138 -11.70 -5.63 3.13
N VAL A 139 -11.83 -6.48 2.11
CA VAL A 139 -12.52 -7.78 2.21
C VAL A 139 -11.66 -8.81 2.97
N SER A 140 -10.36 -8.81 2.71
CA SER A 140 -9.44 -9.84 3.18
C SER A 140 -8.91 -9.60 4.60
N PHE A 141 -8.95 -8.35 5.08
CA PHE A 141 -8.38 -7.93 6.37
C PHE A 141 -8.86 -8.77 7.55
N TRP A 142 -10.13 -9.19 7.53
CA TRP A 142 -10.76 -9.94 8.60
C TRP A 142 -10.52 -11.46 8.52
N LYS A 143 -9.82 -11.92 7.47
CA LYS A 143 -9.54 -13.34 7.24
C LYS A 143 -8.23 -13.75 7.91
N PRO A 144 -7.97 -15.06 8.07
CA PRO A 144 -6.66 -15.56 8.49
C PRO A 144 -5.54 -14.98 7.61
N ALA A 145 -4.39 -14.67 8.22
CA ALA A 145 -3.29 -13.99 7.54
C ALA A 145 -2.79 -14.73 6.28
N SER A 146 -2.75 -16.07 6.31
CA SER A 146 -2.38 -16.89 5.15
C SER A 146 -3.37 -16.72 3.99
N THR A 147 -4.66 -16.71 4.26
CA THR A 147 -5.72 -16.48 3.27
C THR A 147 -5.63 -15.06 2.71
N MET A 148 -5.50 -14.05 3.58
CA MET A 148 -5.34 -12.66 3.16
C MET A 148 -4.12 -12.51 2.23
N ILE A 149 -2.96 -13.04 2.61
CA ILE A 149 -1.75 -12.98 1.78
C ILE A 149 -1.97 -13.67 0.43
N SER A 150 -2.58 -14.85 0.42
CA SER A 150 -2.86 -15.59 -0.81
C SER A 150 -3.79 -14.82 -1.75
N GLU A 151 -4.88 -14.25 -1.22
CA GLU A 151 -5.84 -13.48 -2.01
C GLU A 151 -5.23 -12.18 -2.54
N MET A 152 -4.48 -11.46 -1.70
CA MET A 152 -3.81 -10.23 -2.12
C MET A 152 -2.76 -10.47 -3.21
N ARG A 153 -1.97 -11.55 -3.11
CA ARG A 153 -1.02 -11.94 -4.16
C ARG A 153 -1.74 -12.30 -5.46
N ALA A 154 -2.84 -13.05 -5.38
CA ALA A 154 -3.63 -13.40 -6.55
C ALA A 154 -4.24 -12.16 -7.21
N THR A 155 -4.79 -11.22 -6.42
CA THR A 155 -5.32 -9.95 -6.93
C THR A 155 -4.24 -9.15 -7.62
N LEU A 156 -3.09 -8.92 -6.99
CA LEU A 156 -1.99 -8.17 -7.59
C LEU A 156 -1.56 -8.76 -8.93
N ARG A 157 -1.41 -10.08 -8.99
CA ARG A 157 -1.06 -10.81 -10.21
C ARG A 157 -2.10 -10.60 -11.30
N ASN A 158 -3.38 -10.84 -10.99
CA ASN A 158 -4.46 -10.80 -11.98
C ASN A 158 -4.75 -9.39 -12.48
N THR A 159 -4.70 -8.38 -11.60
CA THR A 159 -4.94 -6.99 -12.00
C THR A 159 -3.80 -6.45 -12.83
N THR A 160 -2.56 -6.84 -12.53
CA THR A 160 -1.38 -6.39 -13.30
C THR A 160 -1.35 -7.04 -14.68
N ALA A 161 -1.60 -8.36 -14.77
CA ALA A 161 -1.59 -9.11 -16.03
C ALA A 161 -2.59 -8.63 -17.10
N THR A 162 -3.53 -7.74 -16.74
CA THR A 162 -4.43 -7.10 -17.71
C THR A 162 -3.74 -6.00 -18.53
N TYR A 163 -2.62 -5.49 -18.03
CA TYR A 163 -1.92 -4.32 -18.58
C TYR A 163 -0.49 -4.62 -19.06
N LEU A 164 0.04 -5.80 -18.73
CA LEU A 164 1.33 -6.24 -19.26
C LEU A 164 1.11 -6.77 -20.68
N SER A 165 1.84 -6.20 -21.63
CA SER A 165 1.75 -6.54 -23.04
C SER A 165 3.05 -7.12 -23.56
N ASN A 166 4.18 -6.57 -23.12
CA ASN A 166 5.53 -7.03 -23.45
C ASN A 166 6.31 -7.41 -22.19
N ASP A 167 6.05 -6.77 -21.05
CA ASP A 167 6.74 -7.04 -19.81
C ASP A 167 6.34 -8.39 -19.18
N ASP A 168 7.32 -9.12 -18.66
CA ASP A 168 7.12 -10.46 -18.13
C ASP A 168 6.96 -10.51 -16.61
N MET A 169 5.88 -11.15 -16.19
CA MET A 169 5.51 -11.21 -14.79
C MET A 169 6.18 -12.40 -14.10
N VAL A 170 7.27 -12.11 -13.41
CA VAL A 170 8.11 -13.10 -12.71
C VAL A 170 7.38 -13.77 -11.54
N ALA A 171 7.17 -13.03 -10.44
CA ALA A 171 6.65 -13.61 -9.22
C ALA A 171 6.08 -12.56 -8.26
N THR A 172 5.11 -13.00 -7.45
CA THR A 172 4.64 -12.24 -6.29
C THR A 172 5.35 -12.67 -5.02
N ALA A 173 5.50 -11.77 -4.05
CA ALA A 173 6.05 -12.06 -2.73
C ALA A 173 5.21 -11.42 -1.62
N SER A 174 5.47 -11.86 -0.39
CA SER A 174 4.98 -11.18 0.81
C SER A 174 6.12 -11.02 1.82
N SER A 175 6.27 -9.84 2.39
CA SER A 175 7.32 -9.55 3.36
C SER A 175 6.85 -8.54 4.41
N THR A 176 7.74 -8.22 5.33
CA THR A 176 7.59 -7.09 6.27
C THR A 176 8.67 -6.06 5.97
N ILE A 177 8.47 -4.83 6.43
CA ILE A 177 9.50 -3.79 6.36
C ILE A 177 10.80 -4.30 7.01
N GLY A 178 11.93 -4.08 6.33
CA GLY A 178 13.26 -4.52 6.73
C GLY A 178 13.63 -5.94 6.34
N SER A 179 12.66 -6.79 6.02
CA SER A 179 12.88 -8.18 5.57
C SER A 179 13.08 -8.25 4.06
N TYR A 180 13.74 -9.32 3.60
CA TYR A 180 13.81 -9.63 2.18
C TYR A 180 12.51 -10.25 1.68
N ALA A 181 11.99 -9.72 0.58
CA ALA A 181 11.06 -10.42 -0.31
C ALA A 181 11.88 -11.24 -1.31
N SER A 182 11.40 -12.42 -1.66
CA SER A 182 12.07 -13.35 -2.58
C SER A 182 11.17 -13.62 -3.78
N TYR A 183 11.74 -13.54 -4.96
CA TYR A 183 11.09 -13.77 -6.25
C TYR A 183 11.84 -14.87 -6.98
N VAL A 184 11.13 -15.92 -7.35
CA VAL A 184 11.67 -17.05 -8.12
C VAL A 184 10.73 -17.26 -9.29
N GLY A 185 11.25 -17.16 -10.48
CA GLY A 185 10.54 -17.24 -11.75
C GLY A 185 11.54 -16.99 -12.88
N ASP A 186 11.24 -17.53 -14.05
CA ASP A 186 12.00 -17.32 -15.29
C ASP A 186 13.52 -17.49 -15.15
N GLY A 187 13.96 -18.62 -14.59
CA GLY A 187 15.40 -18.87 -14.39
C GLY A 187 16.06 -18.08 -13.24
N GLY A 188 15.44 -16.98 -12.82
CA GLY A 188 15.93 -16.04 -11.83
C GLY A 188 15.62 -16.34 -10.36
N TYR A 189 16.52 -15.87 -9.49
CA TYR A 189 16.27 -15.73 -8.05
C TYR A 189 16.66 -14.35 -7.52
N TYR A 190 15.64 -13.51 -7.30
CA TYR A 190 15.81 -12.16 -6.81
C TYR A 190 15.42 -12.01 -5.34
N GLN A 191 16.16 -11.18 -4.62
CA GLN A 191 15.84 -10.75 -3.27
C GLN A 191 15.77 -9.23 -3.18
N VAL A 192 14.69 -8.70 -2.62
CA VAL A 192 14.51 -7.25 -2.46
C VAL A 192 14.22 -6.89 -1.02
N ARG A 193 14.92 -5.88 -0.50
CA ARG A 193 14.68 -5.34 0.83
C ARG A 193 13.98 -3.99 0.75
N TYR A 194 12.79 -3.92 1.35
CA TYR A 194 12.05 -2.67 1.50
C TYR A 194 12.29 -2.07 2.87
N THR A 195 12.54 -0.76 2.94
CA THR A 195 12.85 -0.07 4.20
C THR A 195 12.07 1.23 4.32
N LEU A 196 12.05 1.76 5.53
CA LEU A 196 11.69 3.14 5.80
C LEU A 196 12.99 3.92 6.11
N PRO A 197 13.00 5.24 5.90
CA PRO A 197 14.14 6.10 6.25
C PRO A 197 14.55 5.98 7.72
#